data_AF-A0A0F9AVR0-F1
#
_entry.id   AF-A0A0F9AVR0-F1
#
_cell.length_a   1.000
_cell.length_b   1.000
_cell.length_c   1.000
_cell.angle_alpha   90.00
_cell.angle_beta   90.00
_cell.angle_gamma   90.00
#
_symmetry.space_group_name_H-M   'P 1'
#
loop_
_entity.id
_entity.type
_entity.pdbx_description
1 polymer ?
#
loop_
_entity_poly.entity_id
_entity_poly.type
_entity_poly.pdbx_seq_one_letter_code
_entity_poly.pdbx_strand_id
1 'polypeptide(L)'
;MNQAPLDFDDKYPAGFFRWLQANARIYTEFERRALCMARGGRKHYSARTIVEAIRWNTDLQDSDTLFKINGNYVPGMARLFMETHDEQYPGFFQLRDSLGQAA
;
A
#
# COMPACT_ATOMS: atom_id res chain seq x y z
N MET A 1 26.39 -16.13 13.54
CA MET A 1 25.22 -15.80 12.72
C MET A 1 25.02 -14.29 12.79
N ASN A 2 25.61 -13.56 11.84
CA ASN A 2 25.47 -12.11 11.80
C ASN A 2 24.18 -11.80 11.04
N GLN A 3 23.08 -11.61 11.76
CA GLN A 3 21.93 -10.92 11.18
C GLN A 3 22.22 -9.43 11.30
N ALA A 4 22.64 -8.82 10.19
CA ALA A 4 22.60 -7.37 10.06
C ALA A 4 21.18 -6.89 10.39
N PRO A 5 21.01 -5.75 11.09
CA PRO A 5 19.70 -5.16 11.20
C PRO A 5 19.24 -4.87 9.77
N LEU A 6 18.09 -5.41 9.38
CA LEU A 6 17.41 -4.93 8.19
C LEU A 6 17.02 -3.48 8.50
N ASP A 7 17.88 -2.54 8.15
CA ASP A 7 17.54 -1.11 8.11
C ASP A 7 16.45 -0.93 7.07
N PHE A 8 15.20 -1.10 7.51
CA PHE A 8 13.99 -0.69 6.78
C PHE A 8 13.75 0.83 6.90
N ASP A 9 14.80 1.58 7.22
CA ASP A 9 14.73 2.94 7.72
C ASP A 9 14.31 3.94 6.62
N ASP A 10 13.42 4.85 7.01
CA ASP A 10 12.77 5.95 6.27
C ASP A 10 11.84 5.65 5.09
N LYS A 11 11.97 4.53 4.36
CA LYS A 11 11.12 4.31 3.17
C LYS A 11 9.68 3.92 3.54
N TYR A 12 9.49 3.15 4.61
CA TYR A 12 8.18 2.62 5.00
C TYR A 12 7.70 3.24 6.32
N PRO A 13 6.38 3.40 6.50
CA PRO A 13 5.85 3.79 7.82
C PRO A 13 6.30 2.81 8.90
N ALA A 14 6.66 3.33 10.07
CA ALA A 14 7.07 2.51 11.21
C ALA A 14 6.03 1.43 11.52
N GLY A 15 6.48 0.18 11.67
CA GLY A 15 5.61 -0.96 11.95
C GLY A 15 4.82 -1.50 10.75
N PHE A 16 5.02 -0.95 9.53
CA PHE A 16 4.32 -1.38 8.32
C PHE A 16 4.45 -2.89 8.06
N PHE A 17 5.65 -3.45 8.06
CA PHE A 17 5.84 -4.88 7.76
C PHE A 17 5.23 -5.79 8.82
N ARG A 18 5.29 -5.40 10.11
CA ARG A 18 4.62 -6.13 11.19
C ARG A 18 3.11 -6.14 11.00
N TRP A 19 2.53 -4.99 10.66
CA TRP A 19 1.11 -4.91 10.33
C TRP A 19 0.79 -5.75 9.09
N LEU A 20 1.58 -5.62 8.02
CA LEU A 20 1.39 -6.34 6.76
C LEU A 20 1.38 -7.86 6.97
N GLN A 21 2.28 -8.39 7.79
CA GLN A 21 2.31 -9.83 8.10
C GLN A 21 1.00 -10.33 8.71
N ALA A 22 0.41 -9.57 9.63
CA ALA A 22 -0.89 -9.91 10.24
C ALA A 22 -2.10 -9.60 9.33
N ASN A 23 -1.89 -8.80 8.27
CA ASN A 23 -2.94 -8.21 7.43
C ASN A 23 -2.73 -8.52 5.94
N ALA A 24 -2.01 -9.58 5.59
CA ALA A 24 -1.51 -9.85 4.24
C ALA A 24 -2.61 -9.82 3.17
N ARG A 25 -3.80 -10.34 3.50
CA ARG A 25 -4.98 -10.33 2.63
C ARG A 25 -5.43 -8.94 2.18
N ILE A 26 -5.23 -7.91 3.00
CA ILE A 26 -5.56 -6.52 2.65
C ILE A 26 -4.63 -6.06 1.53
N TYR A 27 -3.35 -6.38 1.63
CA TYR A 27 -2.38 -6.04 0.59
C TYR A 27 -2.65 -6.83 -0.69
N THR A 28 -2.99 -8.12 -0.60
CA THR A 28 -3.39 -8.92 -1.77
C THR A 28 -4.58 -8.29 -2.51
N GLU A 29 -5.62 -7.85 -1.79
CA GLU A 29 -6.77 -7.21 -2.41
C GLU A 29 -6.43 -5.81 -2.96
N PHE A 30 -5.57 -5.06 -2.26
CA PHE A 30 -5.02 -3.79 -2.75
C PHE A 30 -4.27 -3.96 -4.07
N GLU A 31 -3.34 -4.90 -4.13
CA GLU A 31 -2.54 -5.22 -5.31
C GLU A 31 -3.43 -5.66 -6.47
N ARG A 32 -4.40 -6.56 -6.22
CA ARG A 32 -5.36 -7.02 -7.23
C ARG A 32 -6.12 -5.85 -7.87
N ARG A 33 -6.61 -4.91 -7.06
CA ARG A 33 -7.32 -3.72 -7.54
C ARG A 33 -6.39 -2.76 -8.27
N ALA A 34 -5.18 -2.56 -7.77
CA ALA A 34 -4.17 -1.73 -8.40
C ALA A 34 -3.82 -2.24 -9.81
N LEU A 35 -3.55 -3.55 -9.93
CA LEU A 35 -3.32 -4.21 -11.21
C LEU A 35 -4.52 -4.10 -12.15
N CYS A 36 -5.75 -4.23 -11.65
CA CYS A 36 -6.95 -4.04 -12.46
C CYS A 36 -7.00 -2.63 -13.09
N MET A 37 -6.75 -1.60 -12.27
CA MET A 37 -6.74 -0.21 -12.74
C MET A 37 -5.59 0.07 -13.72
N ALA A 38 -4.39 -0.46 -13.44
CA ALA A 38 -3.22 -0.30 -14.29
C ALA A 38 -3.42 -0.99 -15.66
N ARG A 39 -3.90 -2.24 -15.66
CA ARG A 39 -4.25 -2.99 -16.87
C ARG A 39 -5.39 -2.34 -17.66
N GLY A 40 -6.30 -1.64 -16.98
CA GLY A 40 -7.34 -0.82 -17.58
C GLY A 40 -6.84 0.46 -18.29
N GLY A 41 -5.51 0.69 -18.33
CA GLY A 41 -4.90 1.81 -19.04
C GLY A 41 -4.77 3.10 -18.23
N ARG A 42 -5.04 3.07 -16.91
CA ARG A 42 -4.77 4.23 -16.05
C ARG A 42 -3.27 4.37 -15.85
N LYS A 43 -2.72 5.53 -16.20
CA LYS A 43 -1.30 5.85 -16.02
C LYS A 43 -0.94 6.26 -14.59
N HIS A 44 -1.90 6.87 -13.89
CA HIS A 44 -1.74 7.28 -12.50
C HIS A 44 -3.02 6.97 -11.72
N TYR A 45 -2.86 6.54 -10.48
CA TYR A 45 -3.97 6.25 -9.58
C TYR A 45 -3.64 6.59 -8.12
N SER A 46 -4.68 6.76 -7.31
CA SER A 46 -4.55 7.04 -5.88
C SER A 46 -4.62 5.75 -5.08
N ALA A 47 -3.55 5.44 -4.34
CA ALA A 47 -3.54 4.32 -3.41
C ALA A 47 -4.64 4.47 -2.34
N ARG A 48 -4.92 5.71 -1.92
CA ARG A 48 -5.99 6.00 -0.97
C ARG A 48 -7.36 5.63 -1.52
N THR A 49 -7.63 5.90 -2.79
CA THR A 49 -8.90 5.53 -3.44
C THR A 49 -9.11 4.02 -3.45
N ILE A 50 -8.06 3.23 -3.72
CA ILE A 50 -8.15 1.77 -3.66
C ILE A 50 -8.49 1.32 -2.23
N VAL A 51 -7.81 1.87 -1.23
CA VAL A 51 -8.01 1.51 0.17
C VAL A 51 -9.40 1.89 0.66
N GLU A 52 -9.91 3.06 0.30
CA GLU A 52 -11.28 3.49 0.62
C GLU A 52 -12.31 2.58 -0.05
N ALA A 53 -12.08 2.15 -1.29
CA ALA A 53 -12.92 1.17 -1.96
C ALA A 53 -12.89 -0.20 -1.27
N ILE A 54 -11.73 -0.65 -0.75
CA ILE A 54 -11.65 -1.88 0.04
C ILE A 54 -12.46 -1.74 1.32
N ARG A 55 -12.27 -0.65 2.09
CA ARG A 55 -13.04 -0.37 3.30
C ARG A 55 -14.54 -0.42 3.05
N TRP A 56 -15.02 0.30 2.05
CA TRP A 56 -16.44 0.33 1.70
C TRP A 56 -16.99 -1.06 1.34
N ASN A 57 -16.23 -1.86 0.59
CA ASN A 57 -16.66 -3.22 0.25
C ASN A 57 -16.68 -4.15 1.47
N THR A 58 -15.74 -4.00 2.40
CA THR A 58 -15.71 -4.79 3.63
C THR A 58 -16.84 -4.38 4.58
N ASP A 59 -17.10 -3.09 4.75
CA ASP A 59 -18.21 -2.56 5.57
C ASP A 59 -19.59 -3.07 5.08
N LEU A 60 -19.73 -3.35 3.78
CA LEU A 60 -20.96 -3.93 3.21
C LEU A 60 -21.08 -5.45 3.37
N GLN A 61 -19.96 -6.16 3.47
CA GLN A 61 -19.93 -7.63 3.50
C GLN A 61 -19.87 -8.21 4.90
N ASP A 62 -19.31 -7.47 5.87
CA ASP A 62 -19.20 -7.91 7.26
C ASP A 62 -19.77 -6.85 8.22
N SER A 63 -20.86 -7.22 8.90
CA SER A 63 -21.37 -6.47 10.05
C SER A 63 -20.49 -6.60 11.29
N ASP A 64 -19.51 -7.51 11.25
CA ASP A 64 -18.68 -7.81 12.40
C ASP A 64 -17.18 -7.89 12.02
N THR A 65 -16.40 -7.01 12.64
CA THR A 65 -14.97 -7.18 12.95
C THR A 65 -13.90 -7.29 11.86
N LEU A 66 -14.19 -7.26 10.56
CA LEU A 66 -13.10 -7.35 9.57
C LEU A 66 -12.36 -6.02 9.30
N PHE A 67 -11.34 -5.79 10.12
CA PHE A 67 -10.11 -5.06 9.80
C PHE A 67 -10.23 -3.55 9.57
N LYS A 68 -10.05 -2.80 10.66
CA LYS A 68 -9.73 -1.36 10.62
C LYS A 68 -8.40 -1.14 9.89
N ILE A 69 -8.45 -0.94 8.57
CA ILE A 69 -7.26 -0.58 7.79
C ILE A 69 -6.71 0.72 8.36
N ASN A 70 -5.48 0.72 8.87
CA ASN A 70 -4.84 1.93 9.36
C ASN A 70 -4.38 2.78 8.16
N GLY A 71 -4.90 4.00 8.05
CA GLY A 71 -4.57 4.94 6.98
C GLY A 71 -3.07 5.28 6.89
N ASN A 72 -2.32 5.14 7.99
CA ASN A 72 -0.89 5.41 8.05
C ASN A 72 -0.06 4.44 7.20
N TYR A 73 -0.61 3.26 6.88
CA TYR A 73 0.08 2.24 6.08
C TYR A 73 -0.20 2.32 4.58
N VAL A 74 -1.09 3.22 4.15
CA VAL A 74 -1.41 3.42 2.73
C VAL A 74 -0.17 3.81 1.91
N PRO A 75 0.71 4.73 2.36
CA PRO A 75 1.95 5.01 1.66
C PRO A 75 2.86 3.78 1.56
N GLY A 76 2.89 2.93 2.59
CA GLY A 76 3.66 1.68 2.59
C GLY A 76 3.15 0.69 1.53
N MET A 77 1.84 0.52 1.41
CA MET A 77 1.25 -0.35 0.38
C MET A 77 1.52 0.18 -1.03
N ALA A 78 1.43 1.49 -1.24
CA ALA A 78 1.76 2.11 -2.52
C ALA A 78 3.23 1.89 -2.89
N ARG A 79 4.16 2.12 -1.94
CA ARG A 79 5.60 1.91 -2.14
C ARG A 79 5.92 0.45 -2.44
N LEU A 80 5.33 -0.48 -1.71
CA LEU A 80 5.51 -1.92 -1.95
C LEU A 80 5.02 -2.32 -3.35
N PHE A 81 3.86 -1.82 -3.79
CA PHE A 81 3.38 -2.07 -5.14
C PHE A 81 4.32 -1.51 -6.21
N MET A 82 4.81 -0.27 -6.02
CA MET A 82 5.76 0.32 -6.93
C MET A 82 7.03 -0.53 -6.98
N GLU A 83 7.60 -0.95 -5.85
CA GLU A 83 8.79 -1.84 -5.88
C GLU A 83 8.57 -3.14 -6.65
N THR A 84 7.39 -3.75 -6.55
CA THR A 84 7.13 -5.04 -7.20
C THR A 84 6.67 -4.93 -8.65
N HIS A 85 6.14 -3.77 -9.09
CA HIS A 85 5.52 -3.60 -10.40
C HIS A 85 5.97 -2.35 -11.19
N ASP A 86 6.97 -1.59 -10.72
CA ASP A 86 7.43 -0.35 -11.39
C ASP A 86 7.90 -0.60 -12.83
N GLU A 87 8.53 -1.74 -13.11
CA GLU A 87 8.96 -2.11 -14.47
C GLU A 87 7.80 -2.14 -15.47
N GLN A 88 6.61 -2.55 -15.03
CA GLN A 88 5.41 -2.65 -15.87
C GLN A 88 4.54 -1.39 -15.79
N TYR A 89 4.51 -0.75 -14.63
CA TYR A 89 3.62 0.38 -14.34
C TYR A 89 4.39 1.53 -13.66
N PRO A 90 5.34 2.15 -14.37
CA PRO A 90 6.20 3.16 -13.78
C PRO A 90 5.40 4.40 -13.36
N GLY A 91 5.65 4.88 -12.15
CA GLY A 91 4.95 6.02 -11.57
C GLY A 91 3.43 5.87 -11.40
N PHE A 92 2.91 4.64 -11.36
CA PHE A 92 1.47 4.38 -11.25
C PHE A 92 0.86 5.01 -9.99
N PHE A 93 1.54 4.92 -8.85
CA PHE A 93 1.15 5.65 -7.64
C PHE A 93 1.97 6.92 -7.49
N GLN A 94 1.29 8.03 -7.19
CA GLN A 94 1.93 9.24 -6.71
C GLN A 94 2.38 9.04 -5.26
N LEU A 95 3.65 8.69 -5.10
CA LEU A 95 4.29 8.64 -3.80
C LEU A 95 4.61 10.09 -3.40
N ARG A 96 3.95 10.59 -2.37
CA ARG A 96 4.39 11.85 -1.74
C ARG A 96 5.64 11.50 -0.95
N ASP A 97 6.77 12.12 -1.29
CA ASP A 97 7.90 12.11 -0.39
C ASP A 97 7.49 12.85 0.88
N SER A 98 7.49 12.11 1.99
CA SER A 98 7.39 12.65 3.33
C SER A 98 8.71 13.26 3.80
N LEU A 99 9.58 13.67 2.88
CA LEU A 99 10.66 14.59 3.14
C LEU A 99 10.13 16.01 2.92
N GLY A 100 9.74 16.64 4.03
CA GLY A 100 9.83 18.09 4.11
C GLY A 100 11.29 18.50 3.98
N GLN A 101 11.80 18.58 2.76
CA GLN A 101 12.89 19.47 2.42
C GLN A 101 12.25 20.64 1.68
N ALA A 102 11.87 21.63 2.47
CA ALA A 102 11.68 22.98 1.95
C ALA A 102 13.03 23.44 1.40
N ALA A 103 12.97 24.04 0.21
CA ALA A 103 14.09 24.71 -0.46
C ALA A 103 14.71 25.81 0.41
#